data_AF-A0A7X3QKZ6-F1
#
_entry.id   AF-A0A7X3QKZ6-F1
#
_cell.length_a   1.000
_cell.length_b   1.000
_cell.length_c   1.000
_cell.angle_alpha   90.00
_cell.angle_beta   90.00
_cell.angle_gamma   90.00
#
_symmetry.space_group_name_H-M   'P 1'
#
loop_
_entity.id
_entity.type
_entity.pdbx_description
1 polymer ?
#
loop_
_entity_poly.entity_id
_entity_poly.type
_entity_poly.pdbx_seq_one_letter_code
_entity_poly.pdbx_strand_id
1 'polypeptide(L)'
;MPTLEATPERAPGIPPSTLFVVDRSESSLSVVWESINRATHYDVQRRDSEDGEYAIVATKVAALGLVDEGLQPDSLYYYVVRACNHFGCSEFHDNPVAGLTESDADVGAPVAPKDVKVVKRIVRVLPDHDVVTWTAVEGATYYNVYRAGDLLTKVSAPLTRSLHTDLGRSLGLSSGTSYQVSACNKAGCSPRSQKVFQWRNS
;
A
#
# COMPACT_ATOMS: atom_id res chain seq x y z
N MET A 1 -50.19 39.86 3.92
CA MET A 1 -49.45 38.59 3.74
C MET A 1 -47.98 38.94 3.79
N PRO A 2 -47.18 38.41 4.74
CA PRO A 2 -45.74 38.64 4.70
C PRO A 2 -45.17 37.90 3.48
N THR A 3 -44.39 38.60 2.65
CA THR A 3 -43.58 37.99 1.59
C THR A 3 -42.51 37.13 2.26
N LEU A 4 -42.46 35.82 1.96
CA LEU A 4 -41.29 35.01 2.27
C LEU A 4 -40.11 35.61 1.47
N GLU A 5 -39.23 36.35 2.14
CA GLU A 5 -37.95 36.71 1.54
C GLU A 5 -37.12 35.44 1.36
N ALA A 6 -36.70 35.16 0.13
CA ALA A 6 -35.78 34.06 -0.15
C ALA A 6 -34.45 34.35 0.54
N THR A 7 -33.98 33.45 1.41
CA THR A 7 -32.68 33.60 2.07
C THR A 7 -31.59 33.68 1.00
N PRO A 8 -30.71 34.70 1.00
CA PRO A 8 -29.65 34.81 0.01
C PRO A 8 -28.75 33.57 0.01
N GLU A 9 -28.30 33.18 -1.17
CA GLU A 9 -27.44 32.03 -1.37
C GLU A 9 -25.99 32.37 -0.97
N ARG A 10 -25.35 31.51 -0.15
CA ARG A 10 -24.04 31.75 0.48
C ARG A 10 -23.30 30.43 0.67
N ALA A 11 -21.99 30.51 0.89
CA ALA A 11 -21.15 29.41 1.34
C ALA A 11 -21.70 28.75 2.62
N PRO A 12 -21.41 27.44 2.85
CA PRO A 12 -21.72 26.77 4.10
C PRO A 12 -21.11 27.53 5.29
N GLY A 13 -21.90 27.73 6.34
CA GLY A 13 -21.48 28.55 7.49
C GLY A 13 -20.69 27.80 8.56
N ILE A 14 -20.72 26.47 8.54
CA ILE A 14 -20.09 25.59 9.53
C ILE A 14 -19.46 24.36 8.82
N PRO A 15 -18.35 23.82 9.33
CA PRO A 15 -17.86 22.51 8.92
C PRO A 15 -18.72 21.37 9.52
N PRO A 16 -18.58 20.14 9.01
CA PRO A 16 -18.92 18.95 9.76
C PRO A 16 -18.16 18.90 11.09
N SER A 17 -18.88 18.56 12.15
CA SER A 17 -18.41 18.43 13.54
C SER A 17 -18.48 16.98 14.04
N THR A 18 -19.25 16.13 13.37
CA THR A 18 -19.49 14.73 13.75
C THR A 18 -18.88 13.80 12.71
N LEU A 19 -17.60 13.48 12.90
CA LEU A 19 -16.85 12.58 12.02
C LEU A 19 -16.65 11.23 12.71
N PHE A 20 -16.67 10.15 11.91
CA PHE A 20 -16.37 8.80 12.38
C PHE A 20 -15.39 8.10 11.43
N VAL A 21 -14.51 7.28 11.99
CA VAL A 21 -13.81 6.23 11.25
C VAL A 21 -14.66 4.96 11.38
N VAL A 22 -15.18 4.46 10.26
CA VAL A 22 -16.15 3.35 10.25
C VAL A 22 -15.58 2.04 9.72
N ASP A 23 -14.47 2.09 9.00
CA ASP A 23 -13.76 0.91 8.52
C ASP A 23 -12.26 1.19 8.45
N ARG A 24 -11.44 0.15 8.61
CA ARG A 24 -9.98 0.26 8.62
C ARG A 24 -9.33 -1.00 8.06
N SER A 25 -8.17 -0.81 7.45
CA SER A 25 -7.24 -1.87 7.08
C SER A 25 -5.82 -1.48 7.46
N GLU A 26 -4.84 -2.30 7.12
CA GLU A 26 -3.42 -1.97 7.24
C GLU A 26 -3.00 -0.75 6.40
N SER A 27 -3.75 -0.40 5.36
CA SER A 27 -3.37 0.65 4.42
C SER A 27 -4.50 1.62 4.05
N SER A 28 -5.62 1.56 4.75
CA SER A 28 -6.74 2.45 4.49
C SER A 28 -7.59 2.76 5.72
N LEU A 29 -8.24 3.92 5.70
CA LEU A 29 -9.25 4.33 6.67
C LEU A 29 -10.46 4.90 5.94
N SER A 30 -11.65 4.46 6.33
CA SER A 30 -12.92 5.01 5.85
C SER A 30 -13.46 6.02 6.84
N VAL A 31 -13.46 7.30 6.46
CA VAL A 31 -13.94 8.43 7.25
C VAL A 31 -15.30 8.89 6.72
N VAL A 32 -16.28 9.04 7.60
CA VAL A 32 -17.63 9.53 7.26
C VAL A 32 -17.99 10.74 8.12
N TRP A 33 -18.90 11.57 7.63
CA TRP A 33 -19.33 12.80 8.31
C TRP A 33 -20.81 13.12 8.05
N GLU A 34 -21.38 14.00 8.86
CA GLU A 34 -22.75 14.47 8.68
C GLU A 34 -22.91 15.42 7.48
N SER A 35 -24.13 15.47 6.92
CA SER A 35 -24.43 16.44 5.87
C SER A 35 -24.56 17.87 6.41
N ILE A 36 -23.95 18.84 5.73
CA ILE A 36 -24.06 20.26 6.07
C ILE A 36 -25.01 20.99 5.12
N ASN A 37 -25.86 21.86 5.67
CA ASN A 37 -26.76 22.70 4.89
C ASN A 37 -25.97 23.59 3.91
N ARG A 38 -26.46 23.71 2.67
CA ARG A 38 -25.82 24.42 1.55
C ARG A 38 -24.53 23.79 1.02
N ALA A 39 -24.06 22.69 1.58
CA ALA A 39 -22.90 21.98 1.04
C ALA A 39 -23.28 21.24 -0.24
N THR A 40 -22.40 21.33 -1.24
CA THR A 40 -22.49 20.52 -2.49
C THR A 40 -21.33 19.52 -2.57
N HIS A 41 -20.26 19.77 -1.83
CA HIS A 41 -19.10 18.91 -1.72
C HIS A 41 -18.32 19.23 -0.44
N TYR A 42 -17.32 18.41 -0.17
CA TYR A 42 -16.43 18.53 0.98
C TYR A 42 -14.96 18.45 0.54
N ASP A 43 -14.11 19.16 1.26
CA ASP A 43 -12.66 18.98 1.19
C ASP A 43 -12.20 18.35 2.50
N VAL A 44 -11.23 17.43 2.39
CA VAL A 44 -10.71 16.65 3.51
C VAL A 44 -9.23 16.91 3.65
N GLN A 45 -8.81 17.22 4.87
CA GLN A 45 -7.42 17.31 5.26
C GLN A 45 -7.06 16.21 6.24
N ARG A 46 -5.82 15.77 6.17
CA ARG A 46 -5.21 14.79 7.06
C ARG A 46 -3.88 15.29 7.58
N ARG A 47 -3.56 14.97 8.82
CA ARG A 47 -2.19 15.02 9.34
C ARG A 47 -1.79 13.64 9.91
N ASP A 48 -0.50 13.35 9.83
CA ASP A 48 0.06 12.02 10.10
C ASP A 48 0.66 11.92 11.54
N SER A 49 0.45 12.94 12.36
CA SER A 49 0.82 12.98 13.78
C SER A 49 -0.04 13.99 14.55
N GLU A 50 -0.07 13.89 15.88
CA GLU A 50 -0.90 14.72 16.75
C GLU A 50 -0.62 16.22 16.61
N ASP A 51 0.64 16.60 16.37
CA ASP A 51 1.09 17.98 16.20
C ASP A 51 1.54 18.29 14.77
N GLY A 52 1.24 17.40 13.81
CA GLY A 52 1.64 17.55 12.42
C GLY A 52 0.85 18.61 11.65
N GLU A 53 1.41 19.04 10.52
CA GLU A 53 0.71 19.91 9.57
C GLU A 53 -0.35 19.14 8.77
N TYR A 54 -1.46 19.80 8.48
CA TYR A 54 -2.51 19.26 7.63
C TYR A 54 -2.14 19.35 6.15
N ALA A 55 -2.32 18.24 5.44
CA ALA A 55 -2.30 18.18 3.98
C ALA A 55 -3.70 17.86 3.44
N ILE A 56 -4.05 18.42 2.28
CA ILE A 56 -5.29 18.08 1.59
C ILE A 56 -5.14 16.68 0.99
N VAL A 57 -6.04 15.76 1.38
CA VAL A 57 -6.07 14.38 0.85
C VAL A 57 -7.21 14.17 -0.16
N ALA A 58 -8.27 14.98 -0.08
CA ALA A 58 -9.35 14.96 -1.05
C ALA A 58 -9.99 16.34 -1.21
N THR A 59 -10.46 16.65 -2.42
CA THR A 59 -11.28 17.84 -2.69
C THR A 59 -12.50 17.46 -3.49
N LYS A 60 -13.56 18.27 -3.41
CA LYS A 60 -14.79 18.08 -4.19
C LYS A 60 -15.47 16.71 -3.97
N VAL A 61 -15.37 16.17 -2.75
CA VAL A 61 -16.05 14.93 -2.38
C VAL A 61 -17.55 15.20 -2.27
N ALA A 62 -18.34 14.65 -3.19
CA ALA A 62 -19.80 14.82 -3.17
C ALA A 62 -20.50 13.87 -2.18
N ALA A 63 -19.85 12.76 -1.83
CA ALA A 63 -20.34 11.80 -0.84
C ALA A 63 -20.15 12.31 0.60
N LEU A 64 -20.81 11.65 1.55
CA LEU A 64 -20.66 11.88 3.00
C LEU A 64 -19.56 11.00 3.62
N GLY A 65 -18.49 10.77 2.86
CA GLY A 65 -17.36 9.98 3.30
C GLY A 65 -16.24 9.87 2.28
N LEU A 66 -15.08 9.44 2.75
CA LEU A 66 -13.86 9.21 1.99
C LEU A 66 -13.22 7.90 2.46
N VAL A 67 -12.75 7.08 1.51
CA VAL A 67 -11.78 6.02 1.78
C VAL A 67 -10.40 6.59 1.45
N ASP A 68 -9.59 6.81 2.49
CA ASP A 68 -8.19 7.22 2.31
C ASP A 68 -7.31 5.97 2.23
N GLU A 69 -6.61 5.78 1.12
CA GLU A 69 -5.81 4.58 0.81
C GLU A 69 -4.31 4.90 0.76
N GLY A 70 -3.47 3.87 0.81
CA GLY A 70 -2.01 4.02 0.75
C GLY A 70 -1.39 4.49 2.06
N LEU A 71 -2.10 4.31 3.17
CA LEU A 71 -1.63 4.61 4.52
C LEU A 71 -0.59 3.58 4.99
N GLN A 72 0.20 3.95 5.99
CA GLN A 72 1.10 3.02 6.66
C GLN A 72 0.33 2.19 7.69
N PRO A 73 0.68 0.91 7.87
CA PRO A 73 0.11 0.09 8.94
C PRO A 73 0.51 0.61 10.32
N ASP A 74 -0.30 0.28 11.32
CA ASP A 74 -0.07 0.63 12.73
C ASP A 74 0.24 2.13 12.94
N SER A 75 -0.44 3.00 12.20
CA SER A 75 -0.17 4.43 12.14
C SER A 75 -1.43 5.25 12.40
N LEU A 76 -1.30 6.29 13.22
CA LEU A 76 -2.41 7.14 13.64
C LEU A 76 -2.51 8.36 12.72
N TYR A 77 -3.70 8.58 12.18
CA TYR A 77 -4.02 9.69 11.29
C TYR A 77 -5.18 10.51 11.84
N TYR A 78 -5.18 11.81 11.55
CA TYR A 78 -6.17 12.76 12.05
C TYR A 78 -6.81 13.50 10.88
N TYR A 79 -8.13 13.50 10.81
CA TYR A 79 -8.89 14.06 9.70
C TYR A 79 -9.78 15.20 10.14
N VAL A 80 -9.80 16.26 9.33
CA VAL A 80 -10.76 17.36 9.41
C VAL A 80 -11.41 17.56 8.04
N VAL A 81 -12.66 17.98 8.05
CA VAL A 81 -13.48 18.15 6.85
C VAL A 81 -14.09 19.55 6.87
N ARG A 82 -14.16 20.19 5.71
CA ARG A 82 -14.93 21.44 5.53
C ARG A 82 -16.01 21.27 4.48
N ALA A 83 -17.09 22.01 4.63
CA ALA A 83 -18.21 22.00 3.71
C ALA A 83 -18.05 23.12 2.66
N CYS A 84 -18.31 22.80 1.40
CA CYS A 84 -18.10 23.73 0.29
C CYS A 84 -19.27 23.77 -0.69
N ASN A 85 -19.45 24.92 -1.33
CA ASN A 85 -20.27 25.09 -2.52
C ASN A 85 -19.66 26.12 -3.48
N HIS A 86 -20.40 26.51 -4.51
CA HIS A 86 -19.88 27.43 -5.53
C HIS A 86 -19.62 28.86 -5.00
N PHE A 87 -20.17 29.22 -3.84
CA PHE A 87 -19.92 30.51 -3.18
C PHE A 87 -18.70 30.48 -2.25
N GLY A 88 -18.16 29.30 -1.95
CA GLY A 88 -17.01 29.12 -1.06
C GLY A 88 -17.18 27.98 -0.08
N CYS A 89 -16.29 27.93 0.90
CA CYS A 89 -16.24 26.89 1.93
C CYS A 89 -16.39 27.48 3.33
N SER A 90 -16.79 26.63 4.28
CA SER A 90 -16.57 26.89 5.69
C SER A 90 -15.06 26.83 6.01
N GLU A 91 -14.69 27.30 7.20
CA GLU A 91 -13.43 26.91 7.83
C GLU A 91 -13.41 25.40 8.09
N PHE A 92 -12.22 24.84 8.35
CA PHE A 92 -12.09 23.50 8.92
C PHE A 92 -12.44 23.54 10.41
N HIS A 93 -12.88 22.39 10.95
CA HIS A 93 -13.09 22.24 12.39
C HIS A 93 -11.76 21.99 13.11
N ASP A 94 -11.58 22.56 14.31
CA ASP A 94 -10.33 22.41 15.08
C ASP A 94 -10.20 21.05 15.78
N ASN A 95 -11.30 20.32 15.95
CA ASN A 95 -11.31 18.98 16.54
C ASN A 95 -11.32 17.90 15.44
N PRO A 96 -10.22 17.19 15.21
CA PRO A 96 -10.17 16.10 14.24
C PRO A 96 -10.82 14.81 14.75
N VAL A 97 -11.18 13.93 13.83
CA VAL A 97 -11.35 12.50 14.13
C VAL A 97 -10.00 11.79 13.98
N ALA A 98 -9.65 10.94 14.93
CA ALA A 98 -8.46 10.09 14.86
C ALA A 98 -8.81 8.69 14.35
N GLY A 99 -7.95 8.11 13.50
CA GLY A 99 -8.06 6.74 13.02
C GLY A 99 -6.72 6.04 13.03
N LEU A 100 -6.66 4.85 13.64
CA LEU A 100 -5.49 3.98 13.67
C LEU A 100 -5.68 2.89 12.61
N THR A 101 -4.78 2.83 11.63
CA THR A 101 -4.72 1.71 10.68
C THR A 101 -4.44 0.40 11.41
N GLU A 102 -4.87 -0.71 10.83
CA GLU A 102 -4.59 -2.02 11.41
C GLU A 102 -3.09 -2.33 11.41
N SER A 103 -2.67 -3.17 12.35
CA SER A 103 -1.29 -3.58 12.45
C SER A 103 -0.98 -4.65 11.40
N ASP A 104 0.19 -4.57 10.79
CA ASP A 104 0.71 -5.67 9.96
C ASP A 104 1.21 -6.87 10.78
N ALA A 105 1.20 -6.76 12.11
CA ALA A 105 1.70 -7.76 13.03
C ALA A 105 0.83 -9.03 13.11
N ASP A 106 -0.43 -8.97 12.68
CA ASP A 106 -1.34 -10.13 12.65
C ASP A 106 -1.17 -10.99 11.37
N VAL A 107 -0.40 -10.51 10.38
CA VAL A 107 -0.04 -11.31 9.21
C VAL A 107 1.15 -12.19 9.55
N GLY A 108 0.90 -13.49 9.73
CA GLY A 108 1.98 -14.47 9.91
C GLY A 108 3.02 -14.42 8.77
N ALA A 109 4.19 -15.03 8.99
CA ALA A 109 5.20 -15.14 7.94
C ALA A 109 4.59 -15.74 6.66
N PRO A 110 4.93 -15.25 5.46
CA PRO A 110 4.30 -15.72 4.23
C PRO A 110 4.56 -17.21 3.99
N VAL A 111 3.78 -17.84 3.12
CA VAL A 111 4.03 -19.24 2.72
C VAL A 111 5.24 -19.36 1.79
N ALA A 112 5.89 -20.53 1.75
CA ALA A 112 7.03 -20.75 0.86
C ALA A 112 6.63 -20.57 -0.62
N PRO A 113 7.43 -19.86 -1.44
CA PRO A 113 7.18 -19.72 -2.87
C PRO A 113 7.04 -21.07 -3.58
N LYS A 114 5.97 -21.19 -4.37
CA LYS A 114 5.72 -22.35 -5.25
C LYS A 114 6.18 -22.03 -6.67
N ASP A 115 6.27 -23.07 -7.50
CA ASP A 115 6.66 -22.99 -8.92
C ASP A 115 7.99 -22.27 -9.16
N VAL A 116 8.92 -22.41 -8.22
CA VAL A 116 10.29 -21.93 -8.40
C VAL A 116 10.89 -22.67 -9.58
N LYS A 117 11.45 -21.94 -10.56
CA LYS A 117 12.07 -22.49 -11.76
C LYS A 117 13.31 -21.69 -12.10
N VAL A 118 14.32 -22.37 -12.64
CA VAL A 118 15.45 -21.74 -13.32
C VAL A 118 15.20 -21.85 -14.81
N VAL A 119 15.08 -20.71 -15.49
CA VAL A 119 15.00 -20.64 -16.94
C VAL A 119 16.27 -20.02 -17.49
N LYS A 120 16.87 -20.67 -18.50
CA LYS A 120 17.99 -20.07 -19.22
C LYS A 120 17.42 -19.04 -20.18
N ARG A 121 17.75 -17.77 -19.98
CA ARG A 121 17.40 -16.73 -20.94
C ARG A 121 18.66 -16.28 -21.65
N ILE A 122 18.68 -16.39 -22.97
CA ILE A 122 19.76 -15.83 -23.78
C ILE A 122 19.36 -14.40 -24.10
N VAL A 123 20.01 -13.43 -23.46
CA VAL A 123 19.93 -12.02 -23.86
C VAL A 123 21.22 -11.71 -24.63
N ARG A 124 21.09 -11.13 -25.83
CA ARG A 124 22.22 -10.91 -26.77
C ARG A 124 23.42 -10.15 -26.17
N VAL A 125 23.22 -9.44 -25.06
CA VAL A 125 24.24 -8.61 -24.41
C VAL A 125 25.00 -9.36 -23.29
N LEU A 126 24.44 -10.46 -22.76
CA LEU A 126 25.02 -11.21 -21.63
C LEU A 126 24.83 -12.73 -21.86
N PRO A 127 25.74 -13.39 -22.60
CA PRO A 127 25.71 -14.84 -22.73
C PRO A 127 25.94 -15.47 -21.34
N ASP A 128 25.03 -16.35 -20.95
CA ASP A 128 25.00 -17.13 -19.69
C ASP A 128 24.57 -16.38 -18.41
N HIS A 129 23.26 -16.14 -18.28
CA HIS A 129 22.64 -15.82 -16.99
C HIS A 129 21.48 -16.77 -16.70
N ASP A 130 21.31 -17.10 -15.42
CA ASP A 130 20.17 -17.86 -14.93
C ASP A 130 19.06 -16.89 -14.54
N VAL A 131 17.82 -17.25 -14.84
CA VAL A 131 16.66 -16.47 -14.42
C VAL A 131 15.84 -17.35 -13.49
N VAL A 132 15.74 -16.94 -12.24
CA VAL A 132 14.94 -17.62 -11.23
C VAL A 132 13.55 -16.98 -11.21
N THR A 133 12.52 -17.79 -11.44
CA THR A 133 11.11 -17.35 -11.46
C THR A 133 10.33 -18.07 -10.39
N TRP A 134 9.31 -17.43 -9.81
CA TRP A 134 8.36 -18.05 -8.89
C TRP A 134 6.98 -17.39 -8.98
N THR A 135 5.96 -18.03 -8.40
CA THR A 135 4.64 -17.41 -8.24
C THR A 135 4.67 -16.41 -7.07
N ALA A 136 4.09 -15.23 -7.26
CA ALA A 136 4.00 -14.22 -6.20
C ALA A 136 3.22 -14.79 -5.00
N VAL A 137 3.75 -14.54 -3.80
CA VAL A 137 3.18 -14.94 -2.52
C VAL A 137 2.47 -13.72 -1.92
N GLU A 138 1.19 -13.88 -1.61
CA GLU A 138 0.39 -12.89 -0.90
C GLU A 138 1.01 -12.57 0.47
N GLY A 139 0.98 -11.29 0.86
CA GLY A 139 1.60 -10.81 2.10
C GLY A 139 3.12 -10.74 2.10
N ALA A 140 3.81 -11.15 1.01
CA ALA A 140 5.26 -10.98 0.91
C ALA A 140 5.62 -9.53 0.52
N THR A 141 6.50 -8.89 1.31
CA THR A 141 7.05 -7.56 1.00
C THR A 141 8.42 -7.64 0.34
N TYR A 142 9.12 -8.76 0.49
CA TYR A 142 10.32 -9.09 -0.27
C TYR A 142 10.56 -10.60 -0.33
N TYR A 143 11.50 -11.02 -1.17
CA TYR A 143 11.97 -12.39 -1.28
C TYR A 143 13.47 -12.46 -1.05
N ASN A 144 13.94 -13.48 -0.33
CA ASN A 144 15.34 -13.86 -0.31
C ASN A 144 15.58 -14.90 -1.39
N VAL A 145 16.52 -14.65 -2.29
CA VAL A 145 17.00 -15.63 -3.27
C VAL A 145 18.29 -16.23 -2.75
N TYR A 146 18.37 -17.55 -2.70
CA TYR A 146 19.54 -18.29 -2.26
C TYR A 146 20.21 -18.99 -3.44
N ARG A 147 21.54 -19.00 -3.47
CA ARG A 147 22.36 -19.78 -4.42
C ARG A 147 23.31 -20.67 -3.65
N ALA A 148 23.34 -21.96 -4.00
CA ALA A 148 24.19 -22.96 -3.35
C ALA A 148 24.01 -23.06 -1.81
N GLY A 149 22.90 -22.56 -1.27
CA GLY A 149 22.61 -22.51 0.16
C GLY A 149 22.82 -21.14 0.82
N ASP A 150 23.59 -20.25 0.18
CA ASP A 150 23.90 -18.91 0.67
C ASP A 150 22.91 -17.87 0.15
N LEU A 151 22.68 -16.81 0.93
CA LEU A 151 21.82 -15.71 0.49
C LEU A 151 22.52 -14.97 -0.66
N LEU A 152 21.91 -15.02 -1.85
CA LEU A 152 22.40 -14.32 -3.02
C LEU A 152 21.94 -12.86 -3.01
N THR A 153 20.64 -12.62 -2.86
CA THR A 153 20.09 -11.26 -2.87
C THR A 153 18.67 -11.20 -2.30
N LYS A 154 18.18 -9.97 -2.13
CA LYS A 154 16.78 -9.66 -1.83
C LYS A 154 16.08 -9.05 -3.03
N VAL A 155 14.83 -9.43 -3.26
CA VAL A 155 13.98 -8.89 -4.33
C VAL A 155 12.73 -8.30 -3.70
N SER A 156 12.49 -7.00 -3.88
CA SER A 156 11.30 -6.32 -3.34
C SER A 156 10.01 -6.82 -3.98
N ALA A 157 8.91 -6.76 -3.23
CA ALA A 157 7.56 -7.11 -3.63
C ALA A 157 6.58 -5.98 -3.24
N PRO A 158 5.32 -5.94 -3.74
CA PRO A 158 4.70 -6.90 -4.66
C PRO A 158 5.26 -6.81 -6.09
N LEU A 159 5.18 -7.92 -6.83
CA LEU A 159 5.57 -7.99 -8.24
C LEU A 159 4.38 -8.48 -9.06
N THR A 160 4.09 -7.83 -10.20
CA THR A 160 3.14 -8.36 -11.20
C THR A 160 3.62 -9.67 -11.81
N ARG A 161 4.94 -9.94 -11.77
CA ARG A 161 5.55 -11.25 -12.03
C ARG A 161 6.88 -11.37 -11.29
N SER A 162 7.05 -12.39 -10.46
CA SER A 162 8.28 -12.54 -9.66
C SER A 162 9.44 -13.11 -10.47
N LEU A 163 10.40 -12.25 -10.80
CA LEU A 163 11.54 -12.53 -11.66
C LEU A 163 12.83 -12.04 -11.01
N HIS A 164 13.77 -12.93 -10.73
CA HIS A 164 15.15 -12.54 -10.45
C HIS A 164 16.05 -12.96 -11.62
N THR A 165 16.87 -12.02 -12.09
CA THR A 165 17.89 -12.31 -13.09
C THR A 165 19.23 -12.36 -12.39
N ASP A 166 19.83 -13.54 -12.41
CA ASP A 166 21.15 -13.78 -11.87
C ASP A 166 22.20 -13.58 -12.96
N LEU A 167 22.78 -12.38 -12.99
CA LEU A 167 23.86 -12.00 -13.91
C LEU A 167 25.19 -12.59 -13.46
N GLY A 168 25.27 -13.92 -13.45
CA GLY A 168 26.47 -14.67 -13.10
C GLY A 168 27.57 -14.54 -14.15
N ARG A 169 28.25 -13.39 -14.22
CA ARG A 169 29.62 -13.38 -14.75
C ARG A 169 30.59 -13.76 -13.64
N SER A 170 31.42 -14.76 -13.97
CA SER A 170 32.74 -15.09 -13.38
C SER A 170 32.82 -15.66 -11.96
N LEU A 171 32.18 -16.80 -11.65
CA LEU A 171 32.58 -17.60 -10.47
C LEU A 171 32.71 -19.12 -10.70
N GLY A 172 32.69 -19.62 -11.94
CA GLY A 172 32.86 -21.05 -12.17
C GLY A 172 31.75 -21.87 -11.52
N LEU A 173 30.49 -21.49 -11.78
CA LEU A 173 29.32 -22.25 -11.31
C LEU A 173 29.47 -23.71 -11.73
N SER A 174 29.58 -24.60 -10.76
CA SER A 174 29.66 -26.03 -11.01
C SER A 174 28.30 -26.54 -11.50
N SER A 175 28.34 -27.51 -12.42
CA SER A 175 27.16 -28.31 -12.76
C SER A 175 26.48 -28.80 -11.48
N GLY A 176 25.20 -28.47 -11.30
CA GLY A 176 24.46 -28.79 -10.08
C GLY A 176 24.32 -27.66 -9.05
N THR A 177 24.62 -26.41 -9.41
CA THR A 177 24.24 -25.25 -8.58
C THR A 177 22.73 -25.22 -8.35
N SER A 178 22.31 -25.05 -7.09
CA SER A 178 20.90 -25.00 -6.70
C SER A 178 20.46 -23.60 -6.28
N TYR A 179 19.18 -23.30 -6.51
CA TYR A 179 18.50 -22.09 -6.08
C TYR A 179 17.31 -22.43 -5.20
N GLN A 180 17.04 -21.56 -4.24
CA GLN A 180 15.86 -21.59 -3.39
C GLN A 180 15.36 -20.15 -3.16
N VAL A 181 14.09 -20.00 -2.85
CA VAL A 181 13.50 -18.70 -2.54
C VAL A 181 12.70 -18.80 -1.23
N SER A 182 12.78 -17.79 -0.37
CA SER A 182 11.83 -17.60 0.73
C SER A 182 11.07 -16.29 0.56
N ALA A 183 9.78 -16.29 0.88
CA ALA A 183 8.96 -15.09 0.93
C ALA A 183 9.03 -14.51 2.34
N CYS A 184 9.17 -13.19 2.45
CA CYS A 184 9.34 -12.53 3.73
C CYS A 184 8.45 -11.29 3.84
N ASN A 185 8.01 -11.03 5.06
CA ASN A 185 7.39 -9.78 5.48
C ASN A 185 8.01 -9.34 6.82
N LYS A 186 7.39 -8.38 7.50
CA LYS A 186 7.87 -7.91 8.81
C LYS A 186 7.70 -8.96 9.91
N ALA A 187 6.69 -9.82 9.83
CA ALA A 187 6.48 -10.92 10.77
C ALA A 187 7.50 -12.07 10.62
N GLY A 188 8.15 -12.18 9.47
CA GLY A 188 9.28 -13.08 9.26
C GLY A 188 9.36 -13.64 7.85
N CYS A 189 10.16 -14.69 7.70
CA CYS A 189 10.33 -15.39 6.43
C CYS A 189 9.69 -16.78 6.47
N SER A 190 9.12 -17.17 5.34
CA SER A 190 8.73 -18.55 5.06
C SER A 190 9.93 -19.50 5.18
N PRO A 191 9.69 -20.82 5.32
CA PRO A 191 10.69 -21.81 4.93
C PRO A 191 11.16 -21.58 3.48
N ARG A 192 12.39 -21.98 3.16
CA ARG A 192 12.90 -21.94 1.78
C ARG A 192 12.10 -22.90 0.89
N SER A 193 11.90 -22.54 -0.37
CA SER A 193 11.30 -23.40 -1.38
C SER A 193 12.09 -24.71 -1.57
N GLN A 194 11.52 -25.65 -2.31
CA GLN A 194 12.27 -26.79 -2.83
C GLN A 194 13.47 -26.30 -3.67
N LYS A 195 14.57 -27.05 -3.62
CA LYS A 195 15.77 -26.77 -4.42
C LYS A 195 15.45 -26.98 -5.90
N VAL A 196 15.79 -26.00 -6.71
CA VAL A 196 15.83 -26.13 -8.17
C VAL A 196 17.25 -25.99 -8.66
N PHE A 197 17.61 -26.75 -9.68
CA PHE A 197 18.98 -26.80 -10.17
C PHE A 197 19.11 -26.04 -11.47
N GLN A 198 20.28 -25.44 -11.67
CA GLN A 198 20.66 -24.95 -12.99
C GLN A 198 20.59 -26.11 -13.99
N TRP A 199 20.01 -25.84 -15.16
CA TRP A 199 19.85 -26.84 -16.22
C TRP A 199 21.22 -27.40 -16.63
N ARG A 200 21.32 -28.74 -16.73
CA ARG A 200 22.44 -29.40 -17.42
C ARG A 200 22.16 -29.33 -18.91
N ASN A 201 23.07 -28.76 -19.68
CA ASN A 201 23.14 -29.10 -21.10
C ASN A 201 23.68 -30.53 -21.17
N SER A 202 22.84 -31.47 -21.60
CA SER A 202 23.27 -32.76 -22.17
C SER A 202 23.97 -32.54 -23.50
#